data_AF-S0FTE5-F1
#
_entry.id   AF-S0FTE5-F1
#
_cell.length_a   1.000
_cell.length_b   1.000
_cell.length_c   1.000
_cell.angle_alpha   90.00
_cell.angle_beta   90.00
_cell.angle_gamma   90.00
#
_symmetry.space_group_name_H-M   'P 1'
#
loop_
_entity.id
_entity.type
_entity.pdbx_description
1 polymer ?
#
loop_
_entity_poly.entity_id
_entity_poly.type
_entity_poly.pdbx_seq_one_letter_code
_entity_poly.pdbx_strand_id
1 'polypeptide(L)'
;MDTQNQNTGQELSPGLSIIHSNHLEDLRQVAVRWIKTHPLQVLETEQFIVQSNGMAQWLKLALAADDGCGISAGIEMQLPGRYVWSAYRAVLGSDIIPEESPYDKERLMWRIFRLLPGLCTESIFDPLNRFLEHDKDQRKRSQLAVHLADLYDQYQVYRADWLGDWAQGVDRLARVAGQPVPLGEEQQWQAELWRRIKADVPEEYRTIGRSDLHHRFLEKAGTFNGPRPNELPPRVIVFGISSLPRQVLETLHAVSSLCQVLLFVHNPCRHFWADIIEDRELLRIEHARHKAKATMPEPLDPELLHQHANPLLAAWGKQGRDYIGMLYGYDEPEKYETAFSQIDLFADLRRIRTCFLPKKVSKG
;
A
#
# COMPACT_ATOMS: atom_id res chain seq x y z
N MET A 1 49.94 -11.99 -1.47
CA MET A 1 49.54 -10.57 -1.29
C MET A 1 48.03 -10.59 -1.23
N ASP A 2 47.54 -10.89 -0.03
CA ASP A 2 46.12 -11.05 0.25
C ASP A 2 45.50 -9.67 0.46
N THR A 3 44.78 -9.19 -0.54
CA THR A 3 43.86 -8.07 -0.35
C THR A 3 42.62 -8.63 0.32
N GLN A 4 42.63 -8.63 1.67
CA GLN A 4 41.41 -8.69 2.46
C GLN A 4 40.54 -7.50 2.05
N ASN A 5 39.60 -7.76 1.15
CA ASN A 5 38.57 -6.80 0.78
C ASN A 5 37.64 -6.70 1.99
N GLN A 6 37.90 -5.73 2.87
CA GLN A 6 36.99 -5.33 3.94
C GLN A 6 35.77 -4.69 3.28
N ASN A 7 34.88 -5.54 2.74
CA ASN A 7 33.54 -5.15 2.37
C ASN A 7 32.71 -5.12 3.66
N THR A 8 33.03 -4.17 4.55
CA THR A 8 32.13 -3.78 5.64
C THR A 8 30.96 -3.08 4.97
N GLY A 9 29.99 -3.87 4.47
CA GLY A 9 28.71 -3.35 4.02
C GLY A 9 28.17 -2.49 5.15
N GLN A 10 28.05 -1.20 4.89
CA GLN A 10 27.62 -0.23 5.89
C GLN A 10 26.23 -0.65 6.36
N GLU A 11 26.10 -0.91 7.65
CA GLU A 11 24.85 -1.39 8.23
C GLU A 11 23.77 -0.32 8.00
N LEU A 12 22.74 -0.65 7.24
CA LEU A 12 21.67 0.28 6.92
C LEU A 12 20.93 0.63 8.21
N SER A 13 20.83 1.93 8.50
CA SER A 13 20.07 2.38 9.66
C SER A 13 18.57 2.16 9.43
N PRO A 14 17.86 1.50 10.36
CA PRO A 14 16.41 1.45 10.35
C PRO A 14 15.81 2.85 10.41
N GLY A 15 14.64 3.00 9.80
CA GLY A 15 13.89 4.24 9.81
C GLY A 15 12.99 4.37 8.59
N LEU A 16 12.04 5.29 8.66
CA LEU A 16 11.16 5.65 7.56
C LEU A 16 11.65 6.95 6.93
N SER A 17 11.97 6.93 5.64
CA SER A 17 12.31 8.12 4.87
C SER A 17 11.30 8.32 3.75
N ILE A 18 10.75 9.52 3.64
CA ILE A 18 9.73 9.86 2.65
C ILE A 18 10.28 10.92 1.69
N ILE A 19 10.37 10.57 0.41
CA ILE A 19 10.91 11.42 -0.65
C ILE A 19 9.78 11.81 -1.59
N HIS A 20 9.53 13.10 -1.74
CA HIS A 20 8.48 13.62 -2.62
C HIS A 20 9.07 14.16 -3.93
N SER A 21 8.36 13.95 -5.04
CA SER A 21 8.64 14.63 -6.31
C SER A 21 7.40 14.70 -7.20
N ASN A 22 7.34 15.72 -8.05
CA ASN A 22 6.36 15.80 -9.13
C ASN A 22 6.80 15.09 -10.44
N HIS A 23 7.95 14.42 -10.46
CA HIS A 23 8.43 13.61 -11.58
C HIS A 23 8.89 12.23 -11.08
N LEU A 24 8.36 11.16 -11.66
CA LEU A 24 8.75 9.80 -11.27
C LEU A 24 10.21 9.50 -11.65
N GLU A 25 10.71 10.12 -12.72
CA GLU A 25 12.08 9.98 -13.20
C GLU A 25 13.10 10.46 -12.16
N ASP A 26 12.80 11.55 -11.46
CA ASP A 26 13.66 12.10 -10.41
C ASP A 26 13.70 11.16 -9.20
N LEU A 27 12.55 10.66 -8.76
CA LEU A 27 12.47 9.65 -7.70
C LEU A 27 13.24 8.38 -8.07
N ARG A 28 13.12 7.94 -9.33
CA ARG A 28 13.84 6.77 -9.84
C ARG A 28 15.34 6.99 -9.78
N GLN A 29 15.82 8.15 -10.20
CA GLN A 29 17.25 8.48 -10.13
C GLN A 29 17.75 8.45 -8.69
N VAL A 30 16.98 8.98 -7.73
CA VAL A 30 17.35 8.90 -6.31
C VAL A 30 17.37 7.47 -5.82
N ALA A 31 16.36 6.65 -6.13
CA ALA A 31 16.31 5.24 -5.73
C ALA A 31 17.50 4.44 -6.29
N VAL A 32 17.79 4.58 -7.58
CA VAL A 32 18.93 3.91 -8.24
C VAL A 32 20.25 4.39 -7.64
N ARG A 33 20.41 5.69 -7.42
CA ARG A 33 21.62 6.24 -6.81
C ARG A 33 21.81 5.71 -5.38
N TRP A 34 20.74 5.65 -4.60
CA TRP A 34 20.76 5.15 -3.23
C TRP A 34 21.23 3.70 -3.14
N ILE A 35 20.69 2.82 -3.99
CA ILE A 35 21.10 1.41 -4.06
C ILE A 35 22.57 1.30 -4.49
N LYS A 36 23.00 2.11 -5.45
CA LYS A 36 24.40 2.12 -5.92
C LYS A 36 25.39 2.59 -4.85
N THR A 37 25.02 3.58 -4.03
CA THR A 37 25.89 4.13 -2.99
C THR A 37 25.89 3.30 -1.71
N HIS A 38 24.78 2.64 -1.42
CA HIS A 38 24.64 1.77 -0.25
C HIS A 38 24.26 0.38 -0.74
N PRO A 39 25.20 -0.46 -1.21
CA PRO A 39 24.87 -1.81 -1.68
C PRO A 39 24.51 -2.74 -0.51
N LEU A 40 23.63 -3.72 -0.76
CA LEU A 40 23.36 -4.80 0.19
C LEU A 40 24.51 -5.81 0.25
N GLN A 41 24.46 -6.72 1.24
CA GLN A 41 25.41 -7.81 1.35
C GLN A 41 25.20 -8.87 0.25
N VAL A 42 26.18 -9.75 0.10
CA VAL A 42 26.17 -10.83 -0.89
C VAL A 42 24.95 -11.73 -0.68
N LEU A 43 24.19 -11.99 -1.75
CA LEU A 43 22.95 -12.78 -1.78
C LEU A 43 21.73 -12.17 -1.06
N GLU A 44 21.88 -10.98 -0.45
CA GLU A 44 20.70 -10.22 -0.03
C GLU A 44 19.96 -9.66 -1.26
N THR A 45 18.64 -9.57 -1.13
CA THR A 45 17.74 -9.16 -2.21
C THR A 45 17.15 -7.80 -1.91
N GLU A 46 17.16 -6.90 -2.89
CA GLU A 46 16.47 -5.61 -2.80
C GLU A 46 14.95 -5.82 -2.84
N GLN A 47 14.23 -5.34 -1.84
CA GLN A 47 12.77 -5.46 -1.79
C GLN A 47 12.12 -4.17 -2.30
N PHE A 48 11.33 -4.30 -3.36
CA PHE A 48 10.50 -3.24 -3.91
C PHE A 48 9.01 -3.53 -3.72
N ILE A 49 8.25 -2.49 -3.34
CA ILE A 49 6.79 -2.48 -3.38
C ILE A 49 6.36 -1.52 -4.48
N VAL A 50 5.62 -2.03 -5.45
CA VAL A 50 5.13 -1.28 -6.61
C VAL A 50 3.65 -1.51 -6.83
N GLN A 51 3.00 -0.60 -7.55
CA GLN A 51 1.57 -0.68 -7.86
C GLN A 51 1.25 -1.50 -9.13
N SER A 52 2.26 -1.78 -9.98
CA SER A 52 2.03 -2.50 -11.24
C SER A 52 3.28 -3.19 -11.76
N ASN A 53 3.07 -4.23 -12.59
CA ASN A 53 4.14 -4.91 -13.31
C ASN A 53 4.88 -3.97 -14.28
N GLY A 54 4.19 -2.99 -14.86
CA GLY A 54 4.82 -1.98 -15.72
C GLY A 54 5.86 -1.15 -14.95
N MET A 55 5.52 -0.71 -13.73
CA MET A 55 6.46 -0.01 -12.85
C MET A 55 7.65 -0.90 -12.47
N ALA A 56 7.40 -2.17 -12.14
CA ALA A 56 8.46 -3.14 -11.84
C ALA A 56 9.48 -3.25 -12.98
N GLN A 57 9.00 -3.40 -14.23
CA GLN A 57 9.89 -3.50 -15.39
C GLN A 57 10.63 -2.20 -15.66
N TRP A 58 9.96 -1.05 -15.53
CA TRP A 58 10.60 0.25 -15.72
C TRP A 58 11.74 0.51 -14.72
N LEU A 59 11.56 0.11 -13.45
CA LEU A 59 12.61 0.18 -12.43
C LEU A 59 13.75 -0.80 -12.71
N LYS A 60 13.44 -2.06 -13.07
CA LYS A 60 14.47 -3.07 -13.42
C LYS A 60 15.36 -2.61 -14.57
N LEU A 61 14.76 -2.02 -15.61
CA LEU A 61 15.54 -1.49 -16.74
C LEU A 61 16.44 -0.33 -16.32
N ALA A 62 15.98 0.54 -15.43
CA ALA A 62 16.81 1.64 -14.93
C ALA A 62 17.93 1.19 -14.00
N LEU A 63 17.70 0.14 -13.20
CA LEU A 63 18.77 -0.51 -12.42
C LEU A 63 19.79 -1.20 -13.34
N ALA A 64 19.33 -1.84 -14.42
CA ALA A 64 20.21 -2.52 -15.38
C ALA A 64 21.01 -1.58 -16.29
N ALA A 65 20.62 -0.32 -16.45
CA ALA A 65 21.29 0.62 -17.33
C ALA A 65 22.74 0.93 -16.86
N ASP A 66 23.60 1.34 -17.80
CA ASP A 66 25.02 1.64 -17.55
C ASP A 66 25.20 2.81 -16.55
N ASP A 67 24.34 3.82 -16.64
CA ASP A 67 24.29 4.94 -15.70
C ASP A 67 23.62 4.57 -14.37
N GLY A 68 22.90 3.44 -14.32
CA GLY A 68 22.36 2.79 -13.14
C GLY A 68 23.36 1.88 -12.43
N CYS A 69 22.98 0.63 -12.18
CA CYS A 69 23.83 -0.38 -11.54
C CYS A 69 24.56 -1.27 -12.57
N GLY A 70 24.28 -1.14 -13.87
CA GLY A 70 24.82 -1.98 -14.95
C GLY A 70 24.23 -3.40 -15.02
N ILE A 71 23.50 -3.83 -13.99
CA ILE A 71 22.76 -5.10 -13.93
C ILE A 71 21.60 -4.98 -12.95
N SER A 72 20.49 -5.65 -13.24
CA SER A 72 19.33 -5.77 -12.35
C SER A 72 19.13 -7.24 -11.98
N ALA A 73 19.72 -7.66 -10.85
CA ALA A 73 19.60 -9.01 -10.30
C ALA A 73 19.42 -8.95 -8.78
N GLY A 74 18.89 -10.01 -8.16
CA GLY A 74 18.63 -10.03 -6.71
C GLY A 74 17.62 -8.96 -6.29
N ILE A 75 16.52 -8.81 -7.03
CA ILE A 75 15.47 -7.83 -6.75
C ILE A 75 14.12 -8.54 -6.69
N GLU A 76 13.42 -8.37 -5.57
CA GLU A 76 12.07 -8.86 -5.37
C GLU A 76 11.07 -7.71 -5.54
N MET A 77 10.10 -7.89 -6.43
CA MET A 77 9.05 -6.90 -6.72
C MET A 77 7.71 -7.44 -6.21
N GLN A 78 7.12 -6.75 -5.24
CA GLN A 78 5.86 -7.16 -4.63
C GLN A 78 4.79 -6.08 -4.79
N LEU A 79 3.53 -6.52 -4.78
CA LEU A 79 2.38 -5.65 -4.58
C LEU A 79 2.19 -5.40 -3.08
N PRO A 80 1.57 -4.27 -2.67
CA PRO A 80 1.39 -3.92 -1.27
C PRO A 80 0.78 -5.04 -0.39
N GLY A 81 -0.28 -5.70 -0.86
CA GLY A 81 -0.95 -6.76 -0.09
C GLY A 81 -0.07 -7.99 0.17
N ARG A 82 0.77 -8.37 -0.80
CA ARG A 82 1.72 -9.48 -0.66
C ARG A 82 2.85 -9.14 0.30
N TYR A 83 3.32 -7.90 0.27
CA TYR A 83 4.33 -7.44 1.21
C TYR A 83 3.82 -7.45 2.64
N VAL A 84 2.60 -6.94 2.87
CA VAL A 84 1.99 -6.95 4.22
C VAL A 84 1.94 -8.37 4.79
N TRP A 85 1.53 -9.35 3.99
CA TRP A 85 1.54 -10.75 4.42
C TRP A 85 2.95 -11.25 4.76
N SER A 86 3.94 -10.93 3.93
CA SER A 86 5.35 -11.31 4.15
C SER A 86 5.90 -10.69 5.44
N ALA A 87 5.58 -9.42 5.71
CA ALA A 87 5.95 -8.73 6.95
C ALA A 87 5.30 -9.37 8.18
N TYR A 88 4.02 -9.78 8.09
CA TYR A 88 3.35 -10.51 9.17
C TYR A 88 4.06 -11.81 9.48
N ARG A 89 4.41 -12.60 8.46
CA ARG A 89 5.17 -13.85 8.64
C ARG A 89 6.51 -13.60 9.30
N ALA A 90 7.27 -12.60 8.84
CA ALA A 90 8.59 -12.29 9.36
C ALA A 90 8.56 -11.89 10.86
N VAL A 91 7.57 -11.10 11.28
CA VAL A 91 7.50 -10.62 12.67
C VAL A 91 6.76 -11.60 13.59
N LEU A 92 5.62 -12.13 13.16
CA LEU A 92 4.79 -13.01 14.00
C LEU A 92 5.35 -14.44 14.07
N GLY A 93 6.06 -14.89 13.04
CA GLY A 93 6.71 -16.21 12.95
C GLY A 93 6.26 -16.98 11.70
N SER A 94 7.23 -17.36 10.86
CA SER A 94 7.00 -18.10 9.61
C SER A 94 6.40 -19.49 9.80
N ASP A 95 6.59 -20.08 10.98
CA ASP A 95 6.11 -21.41 11.34
C ASP A 95 4.65 -21.40 11.81
N ILE A 96 4.17 -20.22 12.24
CA ILE A 96 2.79 -20.02 12.74
C ILE A 96 1.89 -19.57 11.59
N ILE A 97 2.41 -18.72 10.70
CA ILE A 97 1.63 -18.14 9.62
C ILE A 97 1.99 -18.85 8.30
N PRO A 98 1.01 -19.44 7.60
CA PRO A 98 1.25 -20.14 6.35
C PRO A 98 1.82 -19.20 5.28
N GLU A 99 2.54 -19.77 4.31
CA GLU A 99 3.16 -19.02 3.22
C GLU A 99 2.15 -18.20 2.43
N GLU A 100 0.97 -18.76 2.20
CA GLU A 100 -0.16 -18.14 1.52
C GLU A 100 -1.33 -17.93 2.48
N SER A 101 -2.11 -16.88 2.27
CA SER A 101 -3.30 -16.65 3.09
C SER A 101 -4.37 -17.69 2.77
N PRO A 102 -5.00 -18.31 3.79
CA PRO A 102 -6.19 -19.15 3.60
C PRO A 102 -7.34 -18.43 2.87
N TYR A 103 -7.31 -17.10 2.90
CA TYR A 103 -8.28 -16.18 2.33
C TYR A 103 -7.76 -15.42 1.10
N ASP A 104 -6.66 -15.87 0.48
CA ASP A 104 -6.23 -15.31 -0.80
C ASP A 104 -7.29 -15.52 -1.89
N LYS A 105 -7.39 -14.56 -2.81
CA LYS A 105 -8.41 -14.52 -3.87
C LYS A 105 -8.59 -15.85 -4.60
N GLU A 106 -7.50 -16.48 -5.05
CA GLU A 106 -7.58 -17.73 -5.81
C GLU A 106 -8.19 -18.87 -4.97
N ARG A 107 -7.84 -18.94 -3.68
CA ARG A 107 -8.38 -19.93 -2.74
C ARG A 107 -9.84 -19.64 -2.43
N LEU A 108 -10.20 -18.36 -2.22
CA LEU A 108 -11.58 -17.93 -2.03
C LEU A 108 -12.44 -18.27 -3.24
N MET A 109 -11.96 -18.04 -4.46
CA MET A 109 -12.68 -18.36 -5.69
C MET A 109 -13.08 -19.83 -5.71
N TRP A 110 -12.13 -20.75 -5.53
CA TRP A 110 -12.43 -22.19 -5.56
C TRP A 110 -13.28 -22.64 -4.37
N ARG A 111 -13.09 -22.03 -3.20
CA ARG A 111 -13.88 -22.32 -2.00
C ARG A 111 -15.33 -21.90 -2.19
N ILE A 112 -15.57 -20.65 -2.61
CA ILE A 112 -16.89 -20.12 -2.91
C ILE A 112 -17.53 -20.94 -4.01
N PHE A 113 -16.79 -21.24 -5.09
CA PHE A 113 -17.27 -22.11 -6.15
C PHE A 113 -17.79 -23.41 -5.56
N ARG A 114 -17.01 -24.13 -4.74
CA ARG A 114 -17.44 -25.38 -4.09
C ARG A 114 -18.64 -25.21 -3.16
N LEU A 115 -18.70 -24.14 -2.38
CA LEU A 115 -19.77 -23.91 -1.38
C LEU A 115 -21.12 -23.59 -2.01
N LEU A 116 -21.16 -22.82 -3.10
CA LEU A 116 -22.39 -22.27 -3.68
C LEU A 116 -23.56 -23.27 -3.82
N PRO A 117 -23.38 -24.50 -4.37
CA PRO A 117 -24.51 -25.43 -4.52
C PRO A 117 -25.16 -25.84 -3.20
N GLY A 118 -24.39 -25.91 -2.11
CA GLY A 118 -24.91 -26.27 -0.79
C GLY A 118 -25.67 -25.12 -0.12
N LEU A 119 -25.46 -23.88 -0.58
CA LEU A 119 -26.14 -22.69 -0.06
C LEU A 119 -27.49 -22.45 -0.74
N CYS A 120 -27.74 -23.11 -1.88
CA CYS A 120 -28.92 -22.85 -2.71
C CYS A 120 -30.26 -23.26 -2.10
N THR A 121 -30.25 -23.95 -0.96
CA THR A 121 -31.47 -24.40 -0.27
C THR A 121 -31.96 -23.42 0.80
N GLU A 122 -31.23 -22.34 1.06
CA GLU A 122 -31.53 -21.41 2.15
C GLU A 122 -32.02 -20.06 1.62
N SER A 123 -33.10 -19.55 2.20
CA SER A 123 -33.77 -18.33 1.72
C SER A 123 -32.90 -17.07 1.81
N ILE A 124 -31.96 -17.02 2.76
CA ILE A 124 -31.01 -15.91 2.87
C ILE A 124 -30.18 -15.75 1.58
N PHE A 125 -29.91 -16.84 0.85
CA PHE A 125 -29.15 -16.82 -0.40
C PHE A 125 -30.02 -16.68 -1.65
N ASP A 126 -31.32 -16.38 -1.53
CA ASP A 126 -32.23 -16.21 -2.66
C ASP A 126 -31.74 -15.25 -3.77
N PRO A 127 -31.06 -14.12 -3.47
CA PRO A 127 -30.44 -13.31 -4.51
C PRO A 127 -29.41 -14.07 -5.36
N LEU A 128 -28.59 -14.93 -4.73
CA LEU A 128 -27.60 -15.76 -5.43
C LEU A 128 -28.28 -16.89 -6.20
N ASN A 129 -29.32 -17.49 -5.60
CA ASN A 129 -30.06 -18.60 -6.20
C ASN A 129 -30.72 -18.16 -7.51
N ARG A 130 -31.36 -16.99 -7.51
CA ARG A 130 -31.95 -16.37 -8.71
C ARG A 130 -30.91 -16.15 -9.81
N PHE A 131 -29.70 -15.72 -9.46
CA PHE A 131 -28.62 -15.53 -10.44
C PHE A 131 -28.17 -16.87 -11.05
N LEU A 132 -28.02 -17.90 -10.21
CA LEU A 132 -27.55 -19.23 -10.57
C LEU A 132 -28.62 -20.10 -11.27
N GLU A 133 -29.84 -19.60 -11.43
CA GLU A 133 -30.88 -20.28 -12.19
C GLU A 133 -30.41 -20.62 -13.61
N HIS A 134 -30.73 -21.83 -14.07
CA HIS A 134 -30.42 -22.34 -15.40
C HIS A 134 -28.91 -22.44 -15.74
N ASP A 135 -28.01 -22.54 -14.75
CA ASP A 135 -26.55 -22.64 -14.94
C ASP A 135 -26.05 -24.08 -15.22
N LYS A 136 -26.52 -24.69 -16.32
CA LYS A 136 -26.17 -26.09 -16.65
C LYS A 136 -24.68 -26.30 -16.94
N ASP A 137 -23.99 -25.28 -17.46
CA ASP A 137 -22.57 -25.33 -17.81
C ASP A 137 -21.64 -24.77 -16.71
N GLN A 138 -22.19 -24.43 -15.52
CA GLN A 138 -21.45 -23.89 -14.36
C GLN A 138 -20.75 -22.56 -14.62
N ARG A 139 -21.07 -21.87 -15.72
CA ARG A 139 -20.41 -20.62 -16.11
C ARG A 139 -20.79 -19.49 -15.17
N LYS A 140 -22.07 -19.36 -14.83
CA LYS A 140 -22.53 -18.33 -13.90
C LYS A 140 -21.94 -18.55 -12.51
N ARG A 141 -21.89 -19.80 -12.05
CA ARG A 141 -21.24 -20.18 -10.79
C ARG A 141 -19.77 -19.79 -10.77
N SER A 142 -19.03 -20.07 -11.84
CA SER A 142 -17.62 -19.68 -11.94
C SER A 142 -17.46 -18.16 -11.91
N GLN A 143 -18.26 -17.42 -12.68
CA GLN A 143 -18.20 -15.95 -12.73
C GLN A 143 -18.57 -15.32 -11.38
N LEU A 144 -19.60 -15.83 -10.73
CA LEU A 144 -20.02 -15.39 -9.41
C LEU A 144 -18.92 -15.66 -8.37
N ALA A 145 -18.33 -16.85 -8.38
CA ALA A 145 -17.24 -17.19 -7.46
C ALA A 145 -16.03 -16.27 -7.63
N VAL A 146 -15.65 -15.94 -8.86
CA VAL A 146 -14.58 -14.96 -9.15
C VAL A 146 -14.96 -13.59 -8.58
N HIS A 147 -16.17 -13.10 -8.89
CA HIS A 147 -16.61 -11.78 -8.47
C HIS A 147 -16.71 -11.65 -6.94
N LEU A 148 -17.24 -12.67 -6.26
CA LEU A 148 -17.32 -12.70 -4.80
C LEU A 148 -15.93 -12.80 -4.17
N ALA A 149 -15.03 -13.62 -4.72
CA ALA A 149 -13.66 -13.69 -4.24
C ALA A 149 -12.93 -12.35 -4.37
N ASP A 150 -13.13 -11.65 -5.48
CA ASP A 150 -12.63 -10.28 -5.69
C ASP A 150 -13.18 -9.30 -4.66
N LEU A 151 -14.48 -9.37 -4.36
CA LEU A 151 -15.12 -8.50 -3.39
C LEU A 151 -14.60 -8.75 -1.96
N TYR A 152 -14.49 -10.01 -1.54
CA TYR A 152 -13.95 -10.35 -0.22
C TYR A 152 -12.46 -10.05 -0.08
N ASP A 153 -11.66 -10.20 -1.14
CA ASP A 153 -10.25 -9.78 -1.12
C ASP A 153 -10.14 -8.25 -0.93
N GLN A 154 -11.00 -7.46 -1.60
CA GLN A 154 -11.08 -6.01 -1.38
C GLN A 154 -11.54 -5.67 0.04
N TYR A 155 -12.56 -6.34 0.58
CA TYR A 155 -13.02 -6.12 1.95
C TYR A 155 -11.92 -6.43 2.96
N GLN A 156 -11.11 -7.47 2.76
CA GLN A 156 -9.99 -7.78 3.65
C GLN A 156 -8.96 -6.64 3.75
N VAL A 157 -8.85 -5.78 2.73
CA VAL A 157 -7.88 -4.67 2.69
C VAL A 157 -8.51 -3.34 3.12
N TYR A 158 -9.72 -3.05 2.65
CA TYR A 158 -10.34 -1.73 2.81
C TYR A 158 -11.44 -1.69 3.87
N ARG A 159 -12.01 -2.83 4.25
CA ARG A 159 -13.15 -2.97 5.16
C ARG A 159 -13.01 -4.19 6.08
N ALA A 160 -11.82 -4.35 6.64
CA ALA A 160 -11.49 -5.41 7.59
C ALA A 160 -12.44 -5.41 8.81
N ASP A 161 -12.89 -4.23 9.22
CA ASP A 161 -13.91 -3.98 10.24
C ASP A 161 -15.23 -4.70 9.94
N TRP A 162 -15.71 -4.64 8.69
CA TRP A 162 -16.94 -5.33 8.29
C TRP A 162 -16.81 -6.84 8.43
N LEU A 163 -15.70 -7.41 7.93
CA LEU A 163 -15.44 -8.85 8.00
C LEU A 163 -15.28 -9.34 9.44
N GLY A 164 -14.71 -8.50 10.32
CA GLY A 164 -14.61 -8.77 11.75
C GLY A 164 -15.98 -8.85 12.42
N ASP A 165 -16.83 -7.84 12.21
CA ASP A 165 -18.19 -7.81 12.74
C ASP A 165 -19.02 -9.00 12.23
N TRP A 166 -18.99 -9.28 10.92
CA TRP A 166 -19.75 -10.40 10.32
C TRP A 166 -19.29 -11.76 10.84
N ALA A 167 -17.99 -11.93 11.09
CA ALA A 167 -17.44 -13.16 11.67
C ALA A 167 -17.94 -13.41 13.10
N GLN A 168 -18.32 -12.35 13.83
CA GLN A 168 -18.90 -12.42 15.17
C GLN A 168 -20.44 -12.52 15.16
N GLY A 169 -21.06 -12.59 13.97
CA GLY A 169 -22.51 -12.60 13.82
C GLY A 169 -23.16 -11.22 13.93
N VAL A 170 -22.39 -10.13 13.83
CA VAL A 170 -22.89 -8.76 13.89
C VAL A 170 -23.02 -8.22 12.46
N ASP A 171 -24.23 -8.24 11.92
CA ASP A 171 -24.50 -7.85 10.52
C ASP A 171 -24.64 -6.33 10.37
N ARG A 172 -23.51 -5.61 10.40
CA ARG A 172 -23.43 -4.16 10.24
C ARG A 172 -22.31 -3.72 9.31
N LEU A 173 -22.42 -2.48 8.83
CA LEU A 173 -21.40 -1.76 8.08
C LEU A 173 -20.88 -0.63 8.97
N ALA A 174 -19.64 -0.76 9.43
CA ALA A 174 -18.94 0.35 10.06
C ALA A 174 -18.68 1.48 9.04
N ARG A 175 -18.75 2.72 9.52
CA ARG A 175 -18.56 3.94 8.75
C ARG A 175 -17.34 4.68 9.28
N VAL A 176 -16.61 5.33 8.37
CA VAL A 176 -15.48 6.21 8.73
C VAL A 176 -15.96 7.33 9.67
N ALA A 177 -17.17 7.83 9.42
CA ALA A 177 -17.83 8.87 10.20
C ALA A 177 -19.25 8.42 10.60
N GLY A 178 -19.58 8.58 11.89
CA GLY A 178 -20.90 8.29 12.44
C GLY A 178 -21.09 6.85 12.94
N GLN A 179 -22.34 6.53 13.30
CA GLN A 179 -22.65 5.21 13.87
C GLN A 179 -22.67 4.11 12.80
N PRO A 180 -22.24 2.87 13.15
CA PRO A 180 -22.41 1.71 12.29
C PRO A 180 -23.87 1.54 11.88
N VAL A 181 -24.10 1.13 10.63
CA VAL A 181 -25.45 0.95 10.09
C VAL A 181 -25.70 -0.54 9.89
N PRO A 182 -26.87 -1.08 10.29
CA PRO A 182 -27.21 -2.48 10.05
C PRO A 182 -27.19 -2.80 8.54
N LEU A 183 -26.80 -4.03 8.18
CA LEU A 183 -26.97 -4.50 6.81
C LEU A 183 -28.47 -4.58 6.49
N GLY A 184 -28.85 -4.06 5.32
CA GLY A 184 -30.20 -4.27 4.80
C GLY A 184 -30.45 -5.77 4.55
N GLU A 185 -31.70 -6.21 4.67
CA GLU A 185 -32.09 -7.63 4.57
C GLU A 185 -31.55 -8.30 3.29
N GLU A 186 -31.62 -7.61 2.15
CA GLU A 186 -31.12 -8.12 0.86
C GLU A 186 -29.60 -8.28 0.77
N GLN A 187 -28.84 -7.75 1.73
CA GLN A 187 -27.38 -7.81 1.76
C GLN A 187 -26.83 -8.77 2.82
N GLN A 188 -27.66 -9.22 3.77
CA GLN A 188 -27.24 -10.08 4.89
C GLN A 188 -26.58 -11.39 4.43
N TRP A 189 -26.92 -11.88 3.24
CA TRP A 189 -26.26 -13.02 2.62
C TRP A 189 -24.75 -12.86 2.46
N GLN A 190 -24.23 -11.63 2.32
CA GLN A 190 -22.78 -11.38 2.24
C GLN A 190 -22.09 -11.68 3.58
N ALA A 191 -22.71 -11.27 4.68
CA ALA A 191 -22.21 -11.56 6.02
C ALA A 191 -22.30 -13.06 6.33
N GLU A 192 -23.41 -13.70 5.95
CA GLU A 192 -23.59 -15.15 6.14
C GLU A 192 -22.61 -15.96 5.28
N LEU A 193 -22.42 -15.60 4.01
CA LEU A 193 -21.44 -16.26 3.14
C LEU A 193 -20.02 -16.15 3.72
N TRP A 194 -19.65 -15.01 4.30
CA TRP A 194 -18.36 -14.85 4.97
C TRP A 194 -18.20 -15.81 6.15
N ARG A 195 -19.25 -15.97 6.98
CA ARG A 195 -19.25 -16.97 8.06
C ARG A 195 -19.09 -18.39 7.53
N ARG A 196 -19.74 -18.76 6.43
CA ARG A 196 -19.57 -20.07 5.77
C ARG A 196 -18.15 -20.28 5.25
N ILE A 197 -17.56 -19.26 4.64
CA ILE A 197 -16.17 -19.29 4.18
C ILE A 197 -15.23 -19.54 5.38
N LYS A 198 -15.39 -18.81 6.49
CA LYS A 198 -14.57 -19.02 7.69
C LYS A 198 -14.77 -20.41 8.31
N ALA A 199 -16.01 -20.91 8.37
CA ALA A 199 -16.30 -22.23 8.93
C ALA A 199 -15.63 -23.37 8.12
N ASP A 200 -15.54 -23.20 6.81
CA ASP A 200 -14.95 -24.15 5.86
C ASP A 200 -13.41 -24.10 5.81
N VAL A 201 -12.78 -23.05 6.33
CA VAL A 201 -11.33 -22.99 6.58
C VAL A 201 -10.99 -23.90 7.78
N PRO A 202 -9.89 -24.70 7.74
CA PRO A 202 -9.47 -25.51 8.88
C PRO A 202 -9.33 -24.69 10.15
N GLU A 203 -9.70 -25.26 11.29
CA GLU A 203 -9.84 -24.53 12.56
C GLU A 203 -8.58 -23.75 12.95
N GLU A 204 -7.40 -24.35 12.75
CA GLU A 204 -6.09 -23.74 12.98
C GLU A 204 -5.83 -22.45 12.18
N TYR A 205 -6.49 -22.28 11.03
CA TYR A 205 -6.32 -21.14 10.13
C TYR A 205 -7.46 -20.12 10.19
N ARG A 206 -8.54 -20.38 10.95
CA ARG A 206 -9.74 -19.52 10.97
C ARG A 206 -9.45 -18.12 11.53
N THR A 207 -8.51 -18.03 12.47
CA THR A 207 -8.08 -16.78 13.12
C THR A 207 -6.90 -16.12 12.40
N ILE A 208 -6.43 -16.69 11.29
CA ILE A 208 -5.34 -16.16 10.46
C ILE A 208 -5.94 -15.30 9.33
N GLY A 209 -6.85 -14.39 9.70
CA GLY A 209 -7.37 -13.36 8.79
C GLY A 209 -6.43 -12.15 8.74
N ARG A 210 -6.36 -11.46 7.59
CA ARG A 210 -5.49 -10.27 7.43
C ARG A 210 -5.77 -9.18 8.48
N SER A 211 -7.02 -9.02 8.94
CA SER A 211 -7.43 -8.07 9.98
C SER A 211 -6.90 -8.44 11.37
N ASP A 212 -7.11 -9.70 11.77
CA ASP A 212 -6.73 -10.22 13.09
C ASP A 212 -5.20 -10.25 13.25
N LEU A 213 -4.50 -10.63 12.18
CA LEU A 213 -3.05 -10.60 12.13
C LEU A 213 -2.47 -9.19 12.22
N HIS A 214 -3.15 -8.18 11.67
CA HIS A 214 -2.64 -6.82 11.67
C HIS A 214 -2.47 -6.25 13.07
N HIS A 215 -3.49 -6.37 13.93
CA HIS A 215 -3.40 -5.90 15.31
C HIS A 215 -2.29 -6.61 16.08
N ARG A 216 -2.26 -7.95 16.00
CA ARG A 216 -1.21 -8.76 16.63
C ARG A 216 0.19 -8.39 16.12
N PHE A 217 0.30 -8.12 14.82
CA PHE A 217 1.53 -7.69 14.19
C PHE A 217 1.98 -6.33 14.74
N LEU A 218 1.10 -5.34 14.81
CA LEU A 218 1.44 -4.01 15.35
C LEU A 218 1.87 -4.08 16.82
N GLU A 219 1.17 -4.85 17.64
CA GLU A 219 1.55 -5.07 19.05
C GLU A 219 2.93 -5.73 19.18
N LYS A 220 3.17 -6.79 18.40
CA LYS A 220 4.45 -7.50 18.44
C LYS A 220 5.59 -6.66 17.86
N ALA A 221 5.37 -5.94 16.77
CA ALA A 221 6.35 -5.06 16.14
C ALA A 221 6.71 -3.88 17.06
N GLY A 222 5.72 -3.28 17.73
CA GLY A 222 5.93 -2.16 18.66
C GLY A 222 6.66 -2.56 19.95
N THR A 223 6.63 -3.84 20.33
CA THR A 223 7.36 -4.38 21.49
C THR A 223 8.59 -5.21 21.09
N PHE A 224 8.92 -5.22 19.80
CA PHE A 224 9.99 -6.06 19.28
C PHE A 224 11.34 -5.57 19.78
N ASN A 225 11.98 -6.37 20.62
CA ASN A 225 13.30 -6.11 21.17
C ASN A 225 14.24 -7.21 20.72
N GLY A 226 15.04 -6.95 19.69
CA GLY A 226 15.96 -7.93 19.13
C GLY A 226 16.52 -7.52 17.77
N PRO A 227 17.41 -8.34 17.20
CA PRO A 227 17.89 -8.11 15.84
C PRO A 227 16.75 -8.27 14.83
N ARG A 228 16.87 -7.59 13.69
CA ARG A 228 15.96 -7.73 12.54
C ARG A 228 15.74 -9.23 12.23
N PRO A 229 14.48 -9.70 12.08
CA PRO A 229 14.21 -11.06 11.59
C PRO A 229 14.85 -11.32 10.23
N ASN A 230 15.38 -12.52 10.00
CA ASN A 230 16.07 -12.84 8.75
C ASN A 230 15.15 -12.76 7.52
N GLU A 231 13.87 -13.05 7.71
CA GLU A 231 12.82 -13.01 6.69
C GLU A 231 12.41 -11.57 6.31
N LEU A 232 12.70 -10.59 7.17
CA LEU A 232 12.47 -9.18 6.86
C LEU A 232 13.69 -8.65 6.10
N PRO A 233 13.54 -8.00 4.93
CA PRO A 233 14.70 -7.53 4.18
C PRO A 233 15.43 -6.39 4.92
N PRO A 234 16.73 -6.18 4.65
CA PRO A 234 17.50 -5.08 5.23
C PRO A 234 16.96 -3.71 4.83
N ARG A 235 16.35 -3.60 3.63
CA ARG A 235 15.60 -2.41 3.22
C ARG A 235 14.35 -2.76 2.42
N VAL A 236 13.38 -1.85 2.46
CA VAL A 236 12.13 -1.90 1.70
C VAL A 236 11.96 -0.59 0.95
N ILE A 237 11.85 -0.66 -0.36
CA ILE A 237 11.66 0.49 -1.24
C ILE A 237 10.23 0.49 -1.77
N VAL A 238 9.45 1.49 -1.41
CA VAL A 238 8.10 1.67 -1.91
C VAL A 238 8.11 2.75 -2.98
N PHE A 239 7.75 2.39 -4.21
CA PHE A 239 8.01 3.26 -5.35
C PHE A 239 6.76 3.63 -6.15
N GLY A 240 6.51 4.94 -6.23
CA GLY A 240 5.59 5.52 -7.22
C GLY A 240 4.13 5.15 -6.99
N ILE A 241 3.75 4.80 -5.76
CA ILE A 241 2.38 4.44 -5.41
C ILE A 241 1.59 5.70 -5.08
N SER A 242 0.51 5.97 -5.83
CA SER A 242 -0.29 7.19 -5.65
C SER A 242 -1.32 7.11 -4.52
N SER A 243 -1.55 5.91 -3.98
CA SER A 243 -2.38 5.69 -2.81
C SER A 243 -2.06 4.36 -2.14
N LEU A 244 -1.90 4.36 -0.82
CA LEU A 244 -1.77 3.14 -0.03
C LEU A 244 -2.91 3.03 0.97
N PRO A 245 -3.46 1.81 1.20
CA PRO A 245 -4.33 1.57 2.34
C PRO A 245 -3.60 1.90 3.66
N ARG A 246 -4.35 2.39 4.65
CA ARG A 246 -3.84 2.69 6.00
C ARG A 246 -3.05 1.51 6.59
N GLN A 247 -3.61 0.31 6.47
CA GLN A 247 -2.99 -0.94 6.95
C GLN A 247 -1.58 -1.17 6.38
N VAL A 248 -1.34 -0.80 5.12
CA VAL A 248 -0.01 -0.91 4.50
C VAL A 248 0.94 0.12 5.10
N LEU A 249 0.50 1.36 5.29
CA LEU A 249 1.31 2.41 5.92
C LEU A 249 1.65 2.07 7.37
N GLU A 250 0.68 1.59 8.15
CA GLU A 250 0.91 1.11 9.52
C GLU A 250 1.93 -0.03 9.54
N THR A 251 1.84 -0.96 8.59
CA THR A 251 2.80 -2.06 8.45
C THR A 251 4.21 -1.53 8.12
N LEU A 252 4.33 -0.63 7.14
CA LEU A 252 5.59 -0.01 6.74
C LEU A 252 6.24 0.79 7.87
N HIS A 253 5.44 1.55 8.61
CA HIS A 253 5.93 2.29 9.77
C HIS A 253 6.39 1.35 10.89
N ALA A 254 5.62 0.32 11.20
CA ALA A 254 5.99 -0.65 12.24
C ALA A 254 7.27 -1.43 11.91
N VAL A 255 7.50 -1.82 10.65
CA VAL A 255 8.77 -2.48 10.26
C VAL A 255 9.94 -1.50 10.14
N SER A 256 9.68 -0.19 10.05
CA SER A 256 10.74 0.81 9.92
C SER A 256 11.64 0.91 11.16
N SER A 257 11.18 0.43 12.32
CA SER A 257 12.04 0.27 13.51
C SER A 257 13.04 -0.89 13.38
N LEU A 258 12.80 -1.83 12.46
CA LEU A 258 13.57 -3.06 12.27
C LEU A 258 14.43 -3.05 11.00
N CYS A 259 14.03 -2.28 9.97
CA CYS A 259 14.73 -2.18 8.70
C CYS A 259 14.59 -0.79 8.08
N GLN A 260 15.37 -0.50 7.05
CA GLN A 260 15.26 0.77 6.33
C GLN A 260 14.03 0.76 5.41
N VAL A 261 13.16 1.75 5.53
CA VAL A 261 11.99 1.92 4.65
C VAL A 261 12.11 3.24 3.89
N LEU A 262 12.18 3.15 2.56
CA LEU A 262 12.25 4.30 1.67
C LEU A 262 10.96 4.40 0.87
N LEU A 263 10.21 5.47 1.08
CA LEU A 263 8.94 5.73 0.42
C LEU A 263 9.10 6.86 -0.61
N PHE A 264 9.09 6.51 -1.89
CA PHE A 264 9.18 7.45 -3.01
C PHE A 264 7.78 7.84 -3.50
N VAL A 265 7.32 9.02 -3.08
CA VAL A 265 5.97 9.53 -3.28
C VAL A 265 5.91 10.47 -4.47
N HIS A 266 5.10 10.10 -5.47
CA HIS A 266 4.77 11.02 -6.55
C HIS A 266 3.72 12.03 -6.07
N ASN A 267 4.15 13.27 -5.82
CA ASN A 267 3.31 14.35 -5.34
C ASN A 267 3.23 15.45 -6.42
N PRO A 268 2.03 15.74 -6.97
CA PRO A 268 1.87 16.75 -8.01
C PRO A 268 2.02 18.19 -7.51
N CYS A 269 2.07 18.41 -6.19
CA CYS A 269 2.10 19.74 -5.58
C CYS A 269 3.15 19.84 -4.47
N ARG A 270 3.93 20.93 -4.48
CA ARG A 270 4.93 21.24 -3.45
C ARG A 270 4.35 21.88 -2.18
N HIS A 271 3.12 22.35 -2.27
CA HIS A 271 2.40 22.96 -1.17
C HIS A 271 1.44 21.94 -0.59
N PHE A 272 1.15 22.05 0.70
CA PHE A 272 0.10 21.26 1.32
C PHE A 272 -1.25 21.50 0.65
N TRP A 273 -1.98 20.41 0.42
CA TRP A 273 -3.23 20.39 -0.34
C TRP A 273 -4.17 19.26 0.11
N ALA A 274 -3.89 18.67 1.27
CA ALA A 274 -4.58 17.52 1.83
C ALA A 274 -5.47 17.97 3.00
N ASP A 275 -6.55 18.70 2.71
CA ASP A 275 -7.53 19.10 3.72
C ASP A 275 -8.82 18.33 3.52
N ILE A 276 -9.05 17.38 4.43
CA ILE A 276 -10.30 16.89 5.06
C ILE A 276 -9.85 15.78 6.02
N ILE A 277 -9.62 16.06 7.31
CA ILE A 277 -9.63 14.99 8.32
C ILE A 277 -10.31 15.50 9.60
N GLU A 278 -11.16 14.66 10.20
CA GLU A 278 -11.94 14.95 11.40
C GLU A 278 -11.07 15.25 12.65
N ASP A 279 -11.71 15.81 13.68
CA ASP A 279 -11.14 16.47 14.87
C ASP A 279 -9.98 15.74 15.57
N ARG A 280 -9.89 14.42 15.45
CA ARG A 280 -8.86 13.61 16.12
C ARG A 280 -7.54 13.52 15.34
N GLU A 281 -7.54 13.80 14.04
CA GLU A 281 -6.31 13.89 13.22
C GLU A 281 -5.88 15.35 12.92
N LEU A 282 -6.65 16.36 13.34
CA LEU A 282 -6.23 17.77 13.28
C LEU A 282 -4.88 18.01 13.96
N LEU A 283 -4.61 17.32 15.08
CA LEU A 283 -3.33 17.38 15.79
C LEU A 283 -2.15 16.82 14.96
N ARG A 284 -2.41 15.97 13.96
CA ARG A 284 -1.37 15.45 13.05
C ARG A 284 -1.08 16.43 11.90
N ILE A 285 -2.02 17.33 11.59
CA ILE A 285 -1.86 18.36 10.55
C ILE A 285 -0.93 19.50 11.03
N GLU A 286 -0.84 19.74 12.35
CA GLU A 286 0.13 20.70 12.91
C GLU A 286 1.59 20.38 12.55
N HIS A 287 1.89 19.10 12.23
CA HIS A 287 3.21 18.63 11.82
C HIS A 287 3.33 18.42 10.29
N ALA A 288 2.45 19.01 9.48
CA ALA A 288 2.55 18.91 8.03
C ALA A 288 3.88 19.49 7.51
N ARG A 289 4.66 18.65 6.80
CA ARG A 289 5.97 19.00 6.24
C ARG A 289 5.90 20.13 5.20
N HIS A 290 4.93 20.08 4.29
CA HIS A 290 4.75 21.14 3.29
C HIS A 290 3.85 22.23 3.86
N LYS A 291 4.18 23.50 3.57
CA LYS A 291 3.31 24.62 3.95
C LYS A 291 2.16 24.76 2.97
N ALA A 292 0.98 25.13 3.47
CA ALA A 292 -0.11 25.60 2.62
C ALA A 292 0.36 26.80 1.79
N LYS A 293 -0.24 26.99 0.62
CA LYS A 293 0.07 28.14 -0.22
C LYS A 293 -0.37 29.41 0.50
N ALA A 294 0.46 30.46 0.53
CA ALA A 294 0.22 31.69 1.30
C ALA A 294 -1.12 32.42 0.99
N THR A 295 -1.77 32.10 -0.12
CA THR A 295 -3.07 32.66 -0.52
C THR A 295 -4.27 31.82 -0.07
N MET A 296 -4.06 30.76 0.70
CA MET A 296 -5.11 29.86 1.20
C MET A 296 -5.73 30.45 2.47
N PRO A 297 -7.07 30.55 2.56
CA PRO A 297 -7.75 30.96 3.79
C PRO A 297 -7.68 29.85 4.85
N GLU A 298 -7.58 30.21 6.14
CA GLU A 298 -7.73 29.29 7.27
C GLU A 298 -9.01 29.67 8.07
N PRO A 299 -9.93 28.73 8.36
CA PRO A 299 -9.93 27.29 8.03
C PRO A 299 -10.33 27.01 6.57
N LEU A 300 -9.86 25.87 6.04
CA LEU A 300 -10.16 25.42 4.68
C LEU A 300 -11.45 24.60 4.66
N ASP A 301 -12.53 25.20 4.14
CA ASP A 301 -13.72 24.44 3.77
C ASP A 301 -13.42 23.60 2.51
N PRO A 302 -13.56 22.26 2.58
CA PRO A 302 -13.29 21.39 1.44
C PRO A 302 -14.16 21.67 0.21
N GLU A 303 -15.38 22.16 0.42
CA GLU A 303 -16.29 22.54 -0.67
C GLU A 303 -15.80 23.81 -1.39
N LEU A 304 -15.01 24.66 -0.69
CA LEU A 304 -14.45 25.90 -1.22
C LEU A 304 -13.02 25.74 -1.76
N LEU A 305 -12.40 24.55 -1.63
CA LEU A 305 -11.04 24.28 -2.14
C LEU A 305 -10.87 24.63 -3.62
N HIS A 306 -11.90 24.48 -4.45
CA HIS A 306 -11.83 24.82 -5.88
C HIS A 306 -11.60 26.32 -6.14
N GLN A 307 -11.88 27.18 -5.15
CA GLN A 307 -11.74 28.64 -5.26
C GLN A 307 -10.31 29.09 -4.96
N HIS A 308 -9.57 28.31 -4.16
CA HIS A 308 -8.26 28.70 -3.62
C HIS A 308 -7.11 27.79 -4.10
N ALA A 309 -7.39 26.54 -4.46
CA ALA A 309 -6.45 25.57 -5.00
C ALA A 309 -6.54 25.44 -6.55
N ASN A 310 -5.63 24.69 -7.15
CA ASN A 310 -5.73 24.36 -8.59
C ASN A 310 -7.03 23.56 -8.84
N PRO A 311 -7.91 23.99 -9.76
CA PRO A 311 -9.23 23.38 -9.92
C PRO A 311 -9.17 21.91 -10.38
N LEU A 312 -8.17 21.53 -11.17
CA LEU A 312 -7.99 20.14 -11.59
C LEU A 312 -7.54 19.26 -10.42
N LEU A 313 -6.66 19.79 -9.57
CA LEU A 313 -6.21 19.08 -8.37
C LEU A 313 -7.34 18.96 -7.34
N ALA A 314 -8.19 19.99 -7.22
CA ALA A 314 -9.38 19.95 -6.38
C ALA A 314 -10.38 18.88 -6.88
N ALA A 315 -10.66 18.85 -8.18
CA ALA A 315 -11.63 17.93 -8.77
C ALA A 315 -11.15 16.47 -8.83
N TRP A 316 -9.89 16.21 -9.19
CA TRP A 316 -9.40 14.85 -9.48
C TRP A 316 -8.46 14.30 -8.41
N GLY A 317 -8.00 15.15 -7.49
CA GLY A 317 -6.96 14.78 -6.54
C GLY A 317 -7.43 14.10 -5.27
N LYS A 318 -8.73 13.76 -5.11
CA LYS A 318 -9.28 13.23 -3.85
C LYS A 318 -8.47 12.08 -3.26
N GLN A 319 -8.22 11.04 -4.06
CA GLN A 319 -7.45 9.87 -3.63
C GLN A 319 -6.00 10.21 -3.24
N GLY A 320 -5.38 11.15 -3.94
CA GLY A 320 -4.03 11.63 -3.61
C GLY A 320 -4.00 12.48 -2.34
N ARG A 321 -5.04 13.30 -2.11
CA ARG A 321 -5.19 14.09 -0.87
C ARG A 321 -5.28 13.18 0.34
N ASP A 322 -6.16 12.19 0.29
CA ASP A 322 -6.37 11.25 1.41
C ASP A 322 -5.04 10.53 1.74
N TYR A 323 -4.30 10.11 0.71
CA TYR A 323 -2.99 9.48 0.89
C TYR A 323 -1.93 10.41 1.49
N ILE A 324 -1.75 11.62 0.94
CA ILE A 324 -0.77 12.60 1.44
C ILE A 324 -1.11 13.02 2.88
N GLY A 325 -2.39 13.22 3.20
CA GLY A 325 -2.84 13.53 4.55
C GLY A 325 -2.48 12.44 5.55
N MET A 326 -2.75 11.17 5.20
CA MET A 326 -2.33 10.03 6.04
C MET A 326 -0.81 9.95 6.21
N LEU A 327 -0.03 10.23 5.15
CA LEU A 327 1.43 10.13 5.19
C LEU A 327 2.08 11.08 6.19
N TYR A 328 1.60 12.32 6.30
CA TYR A 328 2.18 13.27 7.25
C TYR A 328 1.99 12.86 8.72
N GLY A 329 1.01 12.00 9.01
CA GLY A 329 0.91 11.38 10.34
C GLY A 329 2.09 10.47 10.71
N TYR A 330 2.93 10.10 9.73
CA TYR A 330 4.11 9.24 9.90
C TYR A 330 5.42 9.89 9.43
N ASP A 331 5.37 11.10 8.86
CA ASP A 331 6.56 11.77 8.33
C ASP A 331 7.28 12.55 9.45
N GLU A 332 8.56 12.23 9.65
CA GLU A 332 9.42 12.91 10.63
C GLU A 332 10.75 13.29 9.95
N PRO A 333 10.77 14.36 9.13
CA PRO A 333 11.90 14.72 8.27
C PRO A 333 13.22 14.89 9.02
N GLU A 334 13.19 15.41 10.25
CA GLU A 334 14.37 15.68 11.08
C GLU A 334 15.19 14.40 11.35
N LYS A 335 14.56 13.22 11.29
CA LYS A 335 15.21 11.93 11.54
C LYS A 335 16.07 11.46 10.36
N TYR A 336 15.79 11.89 9.13
CA TYR A 336 16.41 11.32 7.94
C TYR A 336 16.91 12.33 6.91
N GLU A 337 16.52 13.61 7.00
CA GLU A 337 16.87 14.63 6.00
C GLU A 337 18.38 14.77 5.78
N THR A 338 19.17 14.56 6.84
CA THR A 338 20.65 14.66 6.79
C THR A 338 21.31 13.59 5.94
N ALA A 339 20.62 12.47 5.68
CA ALA A 339 21.11 11.39 4.83
C ALA A 339 20.93 11.68 3.33
N PHE A 340 20.16 12.71 2.98
CA PHE A 340 19.86 13.09 1.60
C PHE A 340 20.35 14.51 1.31
N SER A 341 20.72 14.78 0.05
CA SER A 341 20.98 16.16 -0.37
C SER A 341 19.70 17.00 -0.43
N GLN A 342 18.58 16.35 -0.76
CA GLN A 342 17.26 16.95 -0.86
C GLN A 342 16.20 15.84 -0.78
N ILE A 343 15.15 16.08 0.00
CA ILE A 343 14.04 15.15 0.21
C ILE A 343 12.74 15.57 -0.51
N ASP A 344 12.70 16.80 -1.04
CA ASP A 344 11.58 17.38 -1.80
C ASP A 344 12.04 17.85 -3.20
N LEU A 345 11.80 17.03 -4.22
CA LEU A 345 12.30 17.23 -5.59
C LEU A 345 11.19 17.77 -6.49
N PHE A 346 10.84 19.05 -6.34
CA PHE A 346 9.79 19.69 -7.14
C PHE A 346 10.39 20.55 -8.26
N ALA A 347 10.21 20.11 -9.51
CA ALA A 347 10.63 20.85 -10.70
C ALA A 347 9.50 21.72 -11.27
N ASP A 348 9.82 22.94 -11.72
CA ASP A 348 8.86 23.79 -12.44
C ASP A 348 8.75 23.37 -13.91
N LEU A 349 7.54 22.99 -14.35
CA LEU A 349 7.22 22.62 -15.74
C LEU A 349 7.64 23.69 -16.78
N ARG A 350 7.83 24.95 -16.38
CA ARG A 350 8.24 26.05 -17.28
C ARG A 350 9.67 25.92 -17.79
N ARG A 351 10.53 25.07 -17.21
CA ARG A 351 11.92 24.86 -17.70
C ARG A 351 12.07 23.78 -18.77
N ILE A 352 11.07 22.92 -18.97
CA ILE A 352 11.19 21.77 -19.89
C ILE A 352 10.92 22.15 -21.36
N ARG A 353 10.22 23.27 -21.63
CA ARG A 353 9.88 23.68 -23.01
C ARG A 353 10.99 24.39 -23.79
N THR A 354 12.14 24.72 -23.20
CA THR A 354 13.24 25.41 -23.91
C THR A 354 14.36 24.50 -24.40
N CYS A 355 14.36 23.20 -24.10
CA CYS A 355 15.40 22.27 -24.57
C CYS A 355 15.04 21.46 -25.85
N PHE A 356 13.82 21.59 -26.40
CA PHE A 356 13.37 20.82 -27.56
C PHE A 356 12.93 21.64 -28.78
N LEU A 357 13.29 22.92 -28.87
CA LEU A 357 13.14 23.67 -30.13
C LEU A 357 14.51 23.79 -30.80
N PRO A 358 14.69 23.24 -32.03
CA PRO A 358 15.93 23.44 -32.77
C PRO A 358 16.13 24.94 -33.00
N LYS A 359 17.35 25.42 -32.77
CA LYS A 359 17.76 26.77 -33.21
C LYS A 359 17.36 26.92 -34.67
N LYS A 360 16.48 27.89 -34.98
CA LYS A 360 16.29 28.34 -36.36
C LYS A 360 17.67 28.79 -36.87
N VAL A 361 18.22 27.99 -37.77
CA VAL A 361 19.29 28.40 -38.67
C VAL A 361 18.63 28.90 -39.95
N SER A 362 18.70 30.20 -40.20
CA SER A 362 18.97 30.82 -41.52
C SER A 362 19.02 32.33 -41.31
N LYS A 363 20.17 32.98 -41.47
CA LYS A 363 20.74 33.46 -42.75
C LYS A 363 19.79 34.43 -43.47
N GLY A 364 20.26 35.66 -43.57
CA GLY A 364 19.70 36.85 -44.18
C GLY A 364 20.52 38.02 -43.68
#